data_AF-A0A645EAD1-F1
#
_entry.id   AF-A0A645EAD1-F1
#
_cell.length_a   1.000
_cell.length_b   1.000
_cell.length_c   1.000
_cell.angle_alpha   90.00
_cell.angle_beta   90.00
_cell.angle_gamma   90.00
#
_symmetry.space_group_name_H-M   'P 1'
#
loop_
_entity.id
_entity.type
_entity.pdbx_description
1 polymer ?
#
loop_
_entity_poly.entity_id
_entity_poly.type
_entity_poly.pdbx_seq_one_letter_code
_entity_poly.pdbx_strand_id
1 'polypeptide(L)'
;MQIVIQIPSLFKKGYFFRPDFSFKSEGMKKIIFLMLPVMVSTWVQPINIFINQKFASRLFEGSGVTAINYANTIYTITVGVFVLSVANVIFPRLSRLATNEESGAYVKTIGQTLKSTMYLLIPMTAGLISLSTPLIRLVYERNSFTPFATEITSKALVFLSIGMLGFGFQTILNRAYYSMQNGKIPMLSGAIAIATNAIFVRFAYR
;
A
#
# COMPACT_ATOMS: atom_id res chain seq x y z
N MET A 1 -1.56 5.66 23.27
CA MET A 1 -0.42 5.46 24.21
C MET A 1 0.81 6.32 23.90
N GLN A 2 1.17 6.60 22.63
CA GLN A 2 2.33 7.47 22.31
C GLN A 2 2.18 8.93 22.81
N ILE A 3 0.96 9.47 22.81
CA ILE A 3 0.70 10.86 23.25
C ILE A 3 0.97 11.03 24.75
N VAL A 4 0.55 10.07 25.59
CA VAL A 4 0.69 10.13 27.05
C VAL A 4 2.16 10.08 27.48
N ILE A 5 3.01 9.37 26.72
CA ILE A 5 4.45 9.26 27.00
C ILE A 5 5.21 10.52 26.56
N GLN A 6 4.76 11.22 25.50
CA GLN A 6 5.45 12.43 25.02
C GLN A 6 5.10 13.70 25.82
N ILE A 7 3.93 13.76 26.44
CA ILE A 7 3.49 14.90 27.27
C ILE A 7 4.50 15.29 28.37
N PRO A 8 4.97 14.38 29.25
CA PRO A 8 5.92 14.76 30.31
C PRO A 8 7.27 15.24 29.76
N SER A 9 7.69 14.76 28.58
CA SER A 9 8.93 15.21 27.93
C SER A 9 8.81 16.62 27.33
N LEU A 10 7.62 17.03 26.91
CA LEU A 10 7.32 18.37 26.39
C LEU A 10 7.25 19.41 27.50
N PHE A 11 6.63 19.07 28.65
CA PHE A 11 6.59 19.93 29.82
C PHE A 11 7.98 20.20 30.41
N LYS A 12 8.88 19.20 30.42
CA LYS A 12 10.28 19.38 30.85
C LYS A 12 11.09 20.34 29.97
N LYS A 13 10.67 20.59 28.73
CA LYS A 13 11.31 21.53 27.79
C LYS A 13 10.65 22.92 27.76
N GLY A 14 9.71 23.20 28.66
CA GLY A 14 9.04 24.51 28.74
C GLY A 14 8.04 24.80 27.61
N TYR A 15 7.73 23.80 26.77
CA TYR A 15 6.72 23.93 25.72
C TYR A 15 5.33 23.72 26.31
N PHE A 16 4.62 24.81 26.57
CA PHE A 16 3.18 24.78 26.83
C PHE A 16 2.45 24.77 25.50
N PHE A 17 1.79 23.65 25.17
CA PHE A 17 0.89 23.59 24.01
C PHE A 17 -0.26 24.57 24.23
N ARG A 18 -0.20 25.73 23.58
CA ARG A 18 -1.33 26.65 23.47
C ARG A 18 -2.08 26.26 22.19
N PRO A 19 -3.26 25.63 22.27
CA PRO A 19 -4.08 25.36 21.10
C PRO A 19 -4.52 26.70 20.50
N ASP A 20 -3.75 27.18 19.53
CA ASP A 20 -4.14 28.31 18.69
C ASP A 20 -4.89 27.74 17.48
N PHE A 21 -6.21 27.90 17.46
CA PHE A 21 -7.08 27.49 16.36
C PHE A 21 -7.04 28.49 15.21
N SER A 22 -5.84 28.97 14.84
CA SER A 22 -5.65 29.88 13.72
C SER A 22 -5.71 29.12 12.38
N PHE A 23 -6.87 28.56 12.03
CA PHE A 23 -7.09 27.84 10.76
C PHE A 23 -6.81 28.69 9.51
N LYS A 24 -6.74 30.02 9.67
CA LYS A 24 -6.48 30.99 8.61
C LYS A 24 -5.00 31.31 8.36
N SER A 25 -4.06 30.79 9.16
CA SER A 25 -2.64 31.06 8.94
C SER A 25 -2.15 30.47 7.61
N GLU A 26 -1.19 31.14 6.94
CA GLU A 26 -0.62 30.66 5.67
C GLU A 26 0.02 29.28 5.82
N GLY A 27 0.68 29.03 6.97
CA GLY A 27 1.22 27.73 7.31
C GLY A 27 0.16 26.63 7.36
N MET A 28 -0.98 26.89 8.01
CA MET A 28 -2.09 25.93 8.07
C MET A 28 -2.69 25.65 6.69
N LYS A 29 -2.90 26.70 5.87
CA LYS A 29 -3.37 26.54 4.48
C LYS A 29 -2.43 25.67 3.66
N LYS A 30 -1.12 25.89 3.78
CA LYS A 30 -0.09 25.09 3.07
C LYS A 30 -0.10 23.62 3.54
N ILE A 31 -0.25 23.39 4.84
CA ILE A 31 -0.37 22.03 5.40
C ILE A 31 -1.62 21.33 4.86
N ILE A 32 -2.80 21.97 4.95
CA ILE A 32 -4.06 21.39 4.45
C ILE A 32 -3.96 21.08 2.95
N PHE A 33 -3.39 22.00 2.16
CA PHE A 33 -3.22 21.81 0.71
C PHE A 33 -2.30 20.63 0.36
N LEU A 34 -1.28 20.35 1.18
CA LEU A 34 -0.39 19.19 0.99
C LEU A 34 -1.00 17.89 1.55
N MET A 35 -1.74 17.97 2.67
CA MET A 35 -2.36 16.81 3.29
C MET A 35 -3.48 16.23 2.45
N LEU A 36 -4.30 17.07 1.82
CA LEU A 36 -5.50 16.62 1.11
C LEU A 36 -5.17 15.65 -0.06
N PRO A 37 -4.19 15.92 -0.94
CA PRO A 37 -3.73 14.96 -1.95
C PRO A 37 -3.17 13.65 -1.35
N VAL A 38 -2.41 13.74 -0.26
CA VAL A 38 -1.84 12.57 0.42
C VAL A 38 -2.94 11.69 1.00
N MET A 39 -3.95 12.30 1.65
CA MET A 39 -5.10 11.59 2.19
C MET A 39 -5.86 10.88 1.08
N VAL A 40 -6.25 11.59 0.01
CA VAL A 40 -6.99 11.00 -1.12
C VAL A 40 -6.19 9.85 -1.75
N SER A 41 -4.88 10.03 -1.94
CA SER A 41 -4.01 8.99 -2.50
C SER A 41 -3.88 7.77 -1.58
N THR A 42 -3.91 7.96 -0.25
CA THR A 42 -3.86 6.86 0.72
C THR A 42 -5.15 6.04 0.73
N TRP A 43 -6.30 6.67 0.47
CA TRP A 43 -7.61 6.00 0.40
C TRP A 43 -7.80 5.13 -0.84
N VAL A 44 -6.89 5.18 -1.81
CA VAL A 44 -6.96 4.40 -3.05
C VAL A 44 -6.99 2.88 -2.79
N GLN A 45 -6.14 2.40 -1.88
CA GLN A 45 -6.05 0.97 -1.58
C GLN A 45 -7.31 0.43 -0.87
N PRO A 46 -7.82 1.08 0.21
CA PRO A 46 -9.09 0.69 0.82
C PRO A 46 -10.26 0.65 -0.17
N ILE A 47 -10.35 1.61 -1.09
CA ILE A 47 -11.41 1.64 -2.11
C ILE A 47 -11.30 0.45 -3.06
N ASN A 48 -10.11 0.11 -3.54
CA ASN A 48 -9.90 -1.06 -4.40
C ASN A 48 -10.29 -2.36 -3.69
N ILE A 49 -9.92 -2.53 -2.42
CA ILE A 49 -10.31 -3.69 -1.61
C ILE A 49 -11.83 -3.77 -1.48
N PHE A 50 -12.49 -2.65 -1.19
CA PHE A 50 -13.94 -2.59 -1.07
C PHE A 50 -14.66 -2.97 -2.38
N ILE A 51 -14.19 -2.47 -3.52
CA ILE A 51 -14.72 -2.84 -4.85
C ILE A 51 -14.57 -4.34 -5.09
N ASN A 52 -13.38 -4.90 -4.82
CA ASN A 52 -13.10 -6.32 -4.99
C ASN A 52 -13.95 -7.20 -4.06
N GLN A 53 -14.15 -6.80 -2.80
CA GLN A 53 -15.03 -7.53 -1.87
C GLN A 53 -16.48 -7.53 -2.32
N LYS A 54 -16.97 -6.38 -2.83
CA LYS A 54 -18.33 -6.30 -3.38
C LYS A 54 -18.51 -7.24 -4.57
N PHE A 55 -17.50 -7.36 -5.44
CA PHE A 55 -17.49 -8.34 -6.52
C PHE A 55 -17.49 -9.78 -5.99
N ALA A 56 -16.62 -10.08 -5.02
CA ALA A 56 -16.47 -11.40 -4.43
C ALA A 56 -17.70 -11.90 -3.67
N SER A 57 -18.53 -10.99 -3.15
CA SER A 57 -19.80 -11.33 -2.48
C SER A 57 -20.81 -12.04 -3.39
N ARG A 58 -20.62 -11.94 -4.70
CA ARG A 58 -21.49 -12.58 -5.71
C ARG A 58 -20.91 -13.88 -6.26
N LEU A 59 -19.67 -14.22 -5.88
CA LEU A 59 -18.98 -15.42 -6.32
C LEU A 59 -19.14 -16.52 -5.28
N PHE A 60 -19.33 -17.77 -5.75
CA PHE A 60 -19.37 -18.97 -4.92
C PHE A 60 -20.32 -18.86 -3.72
N GLU A 61 -21.55 -18.38 -3.96
CA GLU A 61 -22.58 -18.21 -2.91
C GLU A 61 -22.13 -17.31 -1.74
N GLY A 62 -21.22 -16.36 -1.99
CA GLY A 62 -20.69 -15.43 -1.00
C GLY A 62 -19.39 -15.89 -0.32
N SER A 63 -18.97 -17.15 -0.52
CA SER A 63 -17.69 -17.64 0.01
C SER A 63 -16.47 -16.98 -0.66
N GLY A 64 -16.64 -16.34 -1.82
CA GLY A 64 -15.60 -15.60 -2.52
C GLY A 64 -15.01 -14.44 -1.70
N VAL A 65 -15.81 -13.76 -0.86
CA VAL A 65 -15.32 -12.64 0.00
C VAL A 65 -14.28 -13.16 0.98
N THR A 66 -14.60 -14.26 1.64
CA THR A 66 -13.76 -14.89 2.65
C THR A 66 -12.46 -15.40 2.02
N ALA A 67 -12.54 -16.02 0.84
CA ALA A 67 -11.37 -16.45 0.09
C ALA A 67 -10.45 -15.28 -0.28
N ILE A 68 -10.99 -14.18 -0.79
CA ILE A 68 -10.20 -12.97 -1.09
C ILE A 68 -9.57 -12.39 0.17
N ASN A 69 -10.26 -12.37 1.31
CA ASN A 69 -9.72 -11.84 2.56
C ASN A 69 -8.55 -12.68 3.09
N TYR A 70 -8.66 -14.01 3.06
CA TYR A 70 -7.55 -14.89 3.46
C TYR A 70 -6.35 -14.77 2.51
N ALA A 71 -6.59 -14.74 1.21
CA ALA A 71 -5.52 -14.52 0.23
C ALA A 71 -4.85 -13.14 0.42
N ASN A 72 -5.65 -12.09 0.62
CA ASN A 72 -5.13 -10.73 0.89
C ASN A 72 -4.30 -10.68 2.17
N THR A 73 -4.67 -11.44 3.21
CA THR A 73 -3.90 -11.47 4.46
C THR A 73 -2.47 -11.95 4.21
N ILE A 74 -2.30 -13.10 3.55
CA ILE A 74 -0.98 -13.62 3.17
C ILE A 74 -0.24 -12.62 2.27
N TYR A 75 -0.92 -12.08 1.26
CA TYR A 75 -0.36 -11.09 0.35
C TYR A 75 0.15 -9.83 1.08
N THR A 76 -0.65 -9.25 1.98
CA THR A 76 -0.31 -8.05 2.73
C THR A 76 0.85 -8.29 3.69
N ILE A 77 0.89 -9.45 4.37
CA ILE A 77 2.03 -9.82 5.21
C ILE A 77 3.30 -9.86 4.35
N THR A 78 3.22 -10.53 3.20
CA THR A 78 4.34 -10.69 2.28
C THR A 78 4.86 -9.32 1.80
N VAL A 79 3.98 -8.52 1.21
CA VAL A 79 4.33 -7.20 0.68
C VAL A 79 4.77 -6.24 1.78
N GLY A 80 4.18 -6.34 2.97
CA GLY A 80 4.53 -5.52 4.12
C GLY A 80 5.98 -5.72 4.55
N VAL A 81 6.44 -6.97 4.61
CA VAL A 81 7.82 -7.30 5.00
C VAL A 81 8.84 -6.77 4.01
N PHE A 82 8.55 -6.83 2.70
CA PHE A 82 9.55 -6.51 1.68
C PHE A 82 9.37 -5.13 1.05
N VAL A 83 8.20 -4.84 0.50
CA VAL A 83 7.95 -3.58 -0.22
C VAL A 83 7.84 -2.40 0.74
N LEU A 84 7.01 -2.52 1.78
CA LEU A 84 6.79 -1.41 2.70
C LEU A 84 8.03 -1.11 3.53
N SER A 85 8.80 -2.13 3.92
CA SER A 85 10.09 -1.95 4.60
C SER A 85 11.09 -1.16 3.76
N VAL A 86 11.29 -1.54 2.48
CA VAL A 86 12.16 -0.80 1.57
C VAL A 86 11.66 0.63 1.39
N ALA A 87 10.35 0.82 1.18
CA ALA A 87 9.74 2.12 1.02
C ALA A 87 9.94 3.03 2.25
N ASN A 88 9.88 2.48 3.46
CA ASN A 88 10.07 3.22 4.71
C ASN A 88 11.54 3.60 4.92
N VAL A 89 12.47 2.71 4.59
CA VAL A 89 13.92 2.98 4.71
C VAL A 89 14.40 4.00 3.69
N ILE A 90 13.88 3.93 2.46
CA ILE A 90 14.33 4.82 1.38
C ILE A 90 13.75 6.24 1.48
N PHE A 91 12.56 6.39 2.07
CA PHE A 91 11.84 7.67 2.08
C PHE A 91 12.63 8.83 2.74
N PRO A 92 13.22 8.68 3.95
CA PRO A 92 14.03 9.75 4.55
C PRO A 92 15.24 10.14 3.70
N ARG A 93 15.85 9.17 3.00
CA ARG A 93 16.97 9.42 2.09
C ARG A 93 16.53 10.23 0.87
N LEU A 94 15.40 9.88 0.27
CA LEU A 94 14.84 10.64 -0.85
C LEU A 94 14.46 12.06 -0.42
N SER A 95 13.89 12.25 0.77
CA SER A 95 13.56 13.58 1.29
C SER A 95 14.79 14.47 1.45
N ARG A 96 15.93 13.94 1.89
CA ARG A 96 17.20 14.70 1.97
C ARG A 96 17.77 15.04 0.60
N LEU A 97 17.75 14.09 -0.33
CA LEU A 97 18.25 14.31 -1.69
C LEU A 97 17.37 15.31 -2.47
N ALA A 98 16.07 15.34 -2.19
CA ALA A 98 15.13 16.27 -2.81
C ALA A 98 15.36 17.73 -2.38
N THR A 99 15.92 17.97 -1.19
CA THR A 99 16.21 19.33 -0.70
C THR A 99 17.58 19.87 -1.12
N ASN A 100 18.53 18.99 -1.46
CA ASN A 100 19.93 19.35 -1.69
C ASN A 100 20.28 19.63 -3.17
N GLU A 101 19.29 19.75 -4.06
CA GLU A 101 19.46 19.92 -5.52
C GLU A 101 20.32 18.84 -6.24
N GLU A 102 20.64 17.73 -5.57
CA GLU A 102 21.41 16.61 -6.12
C GLU A 102 20.57 15.71 -7.04
N SER A 103 20.06 16.27 -8.14
CA SER A 103 19.13 15.61 -9.07
C SER A 103 19.70 14.27 -9.62
N GLY A 104 21.01 14.21 -9.87
CA GLY A 104 21.67 12.98 -10.34
C GLY A 104 21.68 11.86 -9.29
N ALA A 105 21.99 12.18 -8.04
CA ALA A 105 21.99 11.22 -6.94
C ALA A 105 20.56 10.75 -6.60
N TYR A 106 19.58 11.64 -6.72
CA TYR A 106 18.17 11.34 -6.52
C TYR A 106 17.66 10.31 -7.53
N VAL A 107 17.83 10.56 -8.84
CA VAL A 107 17.40 9.63 -9.91
C VAL A 107 18.13 8.30 -9.81
N LYS A 108 19.44 8.31 -9.52
CA LYS A 108 20.23 7.08 -9.32
C LYS A 108 19.71 6.27 -8.15
N THR A 109 19.38 6.92 -7.03
CA THR A 109 18.84 6.26 -5.83
C THR A 109 17.49 5.61 -6.12
N ILE A 110 16.59 6.28 -6.83
CA ILE A 110 15.30 5.70 -7.24
C ILE A 110 15.53 4.48 -8.14
N GLY A 111 16.37 4.61 -9.17
CA GLY A 111 16.65 3.52 -10.10
C GLY A 111 17.29 2.30 -9.45
N GLN A 112 18.21 2.51 -8.50
CA GLN A 112 18.81 1.42 -7.72
C GLN A 112 17.79 0.75 -6.78
N THR A 113 16.95 1.55 -6.12
CA THR A 113 15.91 1.03 -5.22
C THR A 113 14.88 0.19 -5.99
N LEU A 114 14.40 0.70 -7.13
CA LEU A 114 13.48 -0.03 -8.00
C LEU A 114 14.09 -1.34 -8.50
N LYS A 115 15.32 -1.30 -9.04
CA LYS A 115 16.00 -2.52 -9.51
C LYS A 115 16.18 -3.55 -8.40
N SER A 116 16.66 -3.13 -7.23
CA SER A 116 16.88 -4.03 -6.10
C SER A 116 15.57 -4.63 -5.58
N THR A 117 14.51 -3.82 -5.55
CA THR A 117 13.18 -4.29 -5.14
C THR A 117 12.63 -5.29 -6.15
N MET A 118 12.75 -5.03 -7.45
CA MET A 118 12.28 -5.97 -8.48
C MET A 118 13.06 -7.27 -8.47
N TYR A 119 14.37 -7.20 -8.25
CA TYR A 119 15.21 -8.39 -8.11
C TYR A 119 14.72 -9.31 -6.98
N LEU A 120 14.17 -8.73 -5.91
CA LEU A 120 13.56 -9.47 -4.82
C LEU A 120 12.13 -9.92 -5.12
N LEU A 121 11.30 -9.04 -5.68
CA LEU A 121 9.88 -9.32 -5.87
C LEU A 121 9.60 -10.33 -6.99
N ILE A 122 10.44 -10.42 -8.01
CA ILE A 122 10.27 -11.38 -9.12
C ILE A 122 10.28 -12.84 -8.59
N PRO A 123 11.34 -13.32 -7.92
CA PRO A 123 11.36 -14.68 -7.38
C PRO A 123 10.34 -14.87 -6.28
N MET A 124 10.03 -13.83 -5.49
CA MET A 124 8.99 -13.89 -4.46
C MET A 124 7.60 -14.11 -5.07
N THR A 125 7.28 -13.40 -6.15
CA THR A 125 6.03 -13.55 -6.88
C THR A 125 5.92 -14.96 -7.45
N ALA A 126 6.99 -15.44 -8.10
CA ALA A 126 7.03 -16.81 -8.62
C ALA A 126 6.86 -17.86 -7.51
N GLY A 127 7.49 -17.64 -6.36
CA GLY A 127 7.38 -18.51 -5.18
C GLY A 127 5.95 -18.55 -4.62
N LEU A 128 5.32 -17.39 -4.45
CA LEU A 128 3.92 -17.32 -3.99
C LEU A 128 2.95 -17.97 -4.97
N ILE A 129 3.15 -17.79 -6.27
CA ILE A 129 2.31 -18.42 -7.29
C ILE A 129 2.46 -19.93 -7.23
N SER A 130 3.70 -20.43 -7.27
CA SER A 130 4.02 -21.86 -7.31
C SER A 130 3.61 -22.58 -6.03
N LEU A 131 3.74 -21.92 -4.89
CA LEU A 131 3.43 -22.47 -3.57
C LEU A 131 2.07 -22.03 -3.02
N SER A 132 1.22 -21.38 -3.83
CA SER A 132 -0.06 -20.82 -3.38
C SER A 132 -0.93 -21.88 -2.69
N THR A 133 -1.20 -23.00 -3.35
CA THR A 133 -2.01 -24.10 -2.81
C THR A 133 -1.42 -24.72 -1.54
N PRO A 134 -0.15 -25.19 -1.51
CA PRO A 134 0.41 -25.78 -0.29
C PRO A 134 0.52 -24.76 0.87
N LEU A 135 0.74 -23.48 0.57
CA LEU A 135 0.79 -22.43 1.59
C LEU A 135 -0.58 -22.18 2.21
N ILE A 136 -1.63 -21.99 1.40
CA ILE A 136 -3.00 -21.81 1.91
C ILE A 136 -3.44 -23.05 2.69
N ARG A 137 -3.15 -24.25 2.17
CA ARG A 137 -3.44 -25.50 2.85
C ARG A 137 -2.79 -25.58 4.22
N LEU A 138 -1.49 -25.30 4.30
CA LEU A 138 -0.73 -25.36 5.54
C LEU A 138 -1.26 -24.38 6.60
N VAL A 139 -1.60 -23.17 6.18
CA VAL A 139 -2.00 -22.08 7.09
C VAL A 139 -3.47 -22.21 7.50
N TYR A 140 -4.37 -22.50 6.55
CA TYR A 140 -5.80 -22.36 6.74
C TYR A 140 -6.61 -23.67 6.71
N GLU A 141 -6.17 -24.71 6.00
CA GLU A 141 -6.96 -25.95 5.82
C GLU A 141 -7.00 -26.80 7.10
N ARG A 142 -7.87 -26.40 8.03
CA ARG A 142 -8.16 -27.07 9.30
C ARG A 142 -9.64 -26.91 9.65
N ASN A 143 -10.21 -27.91 10.31
CA ASN A 143 -11.60 -27.92 10.78
C ASN A 143 -12.59 -27.58 9.64
N SER A 144 -13.27 -26.44 9.72
CA SER A 144 -14.30 -26.00 8.78
C SER A 144 -13.76 -25.49 7.44
N PHE A 145 -12.43 -25.36 7.27
CA PHE A 145 -11.84 -24.91 6.02
C PHE A 145 -11.66 -26.10 5.07
N THR A 146 -12.55 -26.18 4.08
CA THR A 146 -12.63 -27.31 3.15
C THR A 146 -11.55 -27.25 2.05
N PRO A 147 -11.25 -28.37 1.36
CA PRO A 147 -10.37 -28.37 0.19
C PRO A 147 -10.83 -27.42 -0.93
N PHE A 148 -12.16 -27.26 -1.09
CA PHE A 148 -12.72 -26.27 -2.01
C PHE A 148 -12.35 -24.84 -1.60
N ALA A 149 -12.44 -24.51 -0.31
CA ALA A 149 -12.01 -23.21 0.21
C ALA A 149 -10.50 -22.97 -0.04
N THR A 150 -9.68 -24.01 0.06
CA THR A 150 -8.25 -23.95 -0.29
C THR A 150 -8.05 -23.62 -1.76
N GLU A 151 -8.78 -24.27 -2.65
CA GLU A 151 -8.66 -24.06 -4.10
C GLU A 151 -9.04 -22.62 -4.51
N ILE A 152 -10.18 -22.11 -4.04
CA ILE A 152 -10.61 -20.75 -4.39
C ILE A 152 -9.68 -19.69 -3.79
N THR A 153 -9.16 -19.93 -2.58
CA THR A 153 -8.25 -19.00 -1.89
C THR A 153 -6.86 -19.01 -2.53
N SER A 154 -6.35 -20.18 -2.95
CA SER A 154 -5.05 -20.27 -3.62
C SER A 154 -5.08 -19.60 -4.99
N LYS A 155 -6.16 -19.77 -5.76
CA LYS A 155 -6.40 -19.03 -7.02
C LYS A 155 -6.41 -17.53 -6.79
N ALA A 156 -7.12 -17.04 -5.77
CA ALA A 156 -7.11 -15.63 -5.41
C ALA A 156 -5.70 -15.12 -5.07
N LEU A 157 -4.91 -15.89 -4.31
CA LEU A 157 -3.52 -15.56 -3.98
C LEU A 157 -2.63 -15.48 -5.23
N VAL A 158 -2.80 -16.38 -6.20
CA VAL A 158 -2.07 -16.32 -7.48
C VAL A 158 -2.34 -14.99 -8.19
N PHE A 159 -3.60 -14.61 -8.36
CA PHE A 159 -3.97 -13.36 -9.03
C PHE A 159 -3.46 -12.12 -8.29
N LEU A 160 -3.53 -12.10 -6.95
CA LEU A 160 -2.96 -11.03 -6.15
C LEU A 160 -1.43 -10.94 -6.31
N SER A 161 -0.76 -12.09 -6.34
CA SER A 161 0.70 -12.16 -6.47
C SER A 161 1.19 -11.60 -7.79
N ILE A 162 0.47 -11.80 -8.89
CA ILE A 162 0.80 -11.19 -10.19
C ILE A 162 0.84 -9.65 -10.08
N GLY A 163 -0.06 -9.06 -9.30
CA GLY A 163 -0.11 -7.61 -9.05
C GLY A 163 1.03 -7.07 -8.18
N MET A 164 1.80 -7.94 -7.52
CA MET A 164 2.83 -7.57 -6.54
C MET A 164 3.94 -6.69 -7.14
N LEU A 165 4.38 -7.00 -8.36
CA LEU A 165 5.42 -6.23 -9.05
C LEU A 165 4.97 -4.78 -9.30
N GLY A 166 3.75 -4.62 -9.82
CA GLY A 166 3.15 -3.31 -10.06
C GLY A 166 2.98 -2.52 -8.76
N PHE A 167 2.53 -3.18 -7.69
CA PHE A 167 2.42 -2.58 -6.37
C PHE A 167 3.78 -2.10 -5.83
N GLY A 168 4.83 -2.90 -6.01
CA GLY A 168 6.20 -2.54 -5.64
C GLY A 168 6.69 -1.26 -6.33
N PHE A 169 6.53 -1.21 -7.66
CA PHE A 169 6.83 -0.02 -8.46
C PHE A 169 6.04 1.20 -7.99
N GLN A 170 4.72 1.07 -7.88
CA GLN A 170 3.84 2.16 -7.48
C GLN A 170 4.22 2.71 -6.10
N THR A 171 4.50 1.84 -5.14
CA THR A 171 4.83 2.26 -3.76
C THR A 171 6.12 3.08 -3.71
N ILE A 172 7.17 2.63 -4.40
CA ILE A 172 8.47 3.35 -4.41
C ILE A 172 8.35 4.68 -5.14
N LEU A 173 7.65 4.72 -6.28
CA LEU A 173 7.44 5.96 -7.02
C LEU A 173 6.59 6.95 -6.22
N ASN A 174 5.57 6.50 -5.51
CA ASN A 174 4.79 7.36 -4.62
C ASN A 174 5.67 7.99 -3.53
N ARG A 175 6.59 7.22 -2.93
CA ARG A 175 7.56 7.76 -1.95
C ARG A 175 8.47 8.82 -2.57
N ALA A 176 8.93 8.63 -3.81
CA ALA A 176 9.69 9.63 -4.53
C ALA A 176 8.89 10.93 -4.73
N TYR A 177 7.68 10.84 -5.29
CA TYR A 177 6.83 12.02 -5.49
C TYR A 177 6.46 12.75 -4.19
N TYR A 178 6.17 12.01 -3.12
CA TYR A 178 5.93 12.61 -1.80
C TYR A 178 7.18 13.29 -1.24
N SER A 179 8.38 12.76 -1.48
CA SER A 179 9.62 13.41 -1.05
C SER A 179 9.85 14.76 -1.72
N MET A 180 9.30 14.95 -2.93
CA MET A 180 9.29 16.22 -3.66
C MET A 180 8.07 17.11 -3.34
N GLN A 181 7.30 16.78 -2.29
CA GLN A 181 6.04 17.46 -1.94
C GLN A 181 4.98 17.44 -3.06
N ASN A 182 5.10 16.52 -4.03
CA ASN A 182 4.16 16.40 -5.13
C ASN A 182 3.17 15.25 -4.88
N GLY A 183 2.10 15.54 -4.14
CA GLY A 183 1.03 14.56 -3.89
C GLY A 183 0.06 14.37 -5.07
N LYS A 184 0.07 15.27 -6.05
CA LYS A 184 -0.90 15.27 -7.16
C LYS A 184 -0.70 14.07 -8.09
N ILE A 185 0.55 13.73 -8.40
CA ILE A 185 0.87 12.60 -9.29
C ILE A 185 0.42 11.26 -8.68
N PRO A 186 0.76 10.93 -7.40
CA PRO A 186 0.22 9.76 -6.71
C PRO A 186 -1.31 9.73 -6.61
N MET A 187 -1.94 10.90 -6.47
CA MET A 187 -3.40 10.99 -6.42
C MET A 187 -4.02 10.63 -7.77
N LEU A 188 -3.52 11.21 -8.87
CA LEU A 188 -4.02 10.96 -10.22
C LEU A 188 -3.78 9.50 -10.64
N SER A 189 -2.60 8.96 -10.39
CA SER A 189 -2.30 7.56 -10.69
C SER A 189 -3.21 6.60 -9.91
N GLY A 190 -3.49 6.92 -8.65
CA GLY A 190 -4.45 6.17 -7.83
C GLY A 190 -5.89 6.25 -8.36
N ALA A 191 -6.35 7.43 -8.76
CA ALA A 191 -7.66 7.63 -9.36
C ALA A 191 -7.83 6.84 -10.67
N ILE A 192 -6.81 6.86 -11.53
CA ILE A 192 -6.78 6.07 -12.77
C ILE A 192 -6.83 4.58 -12.42
N ALA A 193 -6.04 4.11 -11.45
CA ALA A 193 -6.04 2.71 -11.05
C ALA A 193 -7.43 2.24 -10.56
N ILE A 194 -8.12 3.04 -9.75
CA ILE A 194 -9.49 2.73 -9.30
C ILE A 194 -10.45 2.68 -10.49
N ALA A 195 -10.40 3.67 -11.39
CA ALA A 195 -11.26 3.72 -12.55
C ALA A 195 -11.05 2.49 -13.46
N THR A 196 -9.80 2.14 -13.72
CA THR A 196 -9.43 0.94 -14.48
C THR A 196 -9.93 -0.33 -13.78
N ASN A 197 -9.69 -0.50 -12.47
CA ASN A 197 -10.19 -1.65 -11.72
C ASN A 197 -11.71 -1.77 -11.79
N ALA A 198 -12.44 -0.66 -11.59
CA ALA A 198 -13.90 -0.64 -11.67
C ALA A 198 -14.42 -1.00 -13.08
N ILE A 199 -13.75 -0.55 -14.14
CA ILE A 199 -14.08 -0.91 -15.52
C ILE A 199 -13.86 -2.42 -15.75
N PHE A 200 -12.71 -2.96 -15.34
CA PHE A 200 -12.43 -4.39 -15.47
C PHE A 200 -13.45 -5.25 -14.72
N VAL A 201 -13.77 -4.90 -13.47
CA VAL A 201 -14.78 -5.59 -12.67
C VAL A 201 -16.15 -5.52 -13.34
N ARG A 202 -16.50 -4.38 -13.95
CA ARG A 202 -17.77 -4.23 -14.68
C ARG A 202 -17.82 -5.09 -15.95
N PHE A 203 -16.72 -5.16 -16.71
CA PHE A 203 -16.64 -6.01 -17.90
C PHE A 203 -16.70 -7.50 -17.55
N ALA A 204 -16.05 -7.92 -16.47
CA ALA A 204 -16.12 -9.30 -15.99
C ALA A 204 -17.52 -9.73 -15.52
N TYR A 205 -18.48 -8.80 -15.38
CA TYR A 205 -19.86 -9.05 -15.00
C TYR A 205 -20.82 -9.15 -16.21
N ARG A 206 -20.37 -8.82 -17.42
CA ARG A 206 -21.13 -9.02 -18.66
C ARG A 206 -20.88 -10.40 -19.22
#